data_AF-A0A9Q0BIZ5-F1
#
_entry.id   AF-A0A9Q0BIZ5-F1
#
_cell.length_a   1.000
_cell.length_b   1.000
_cell.length_c   1.000
_cell.angle_alpha   90.00
_cell.angle_beta   90.00
_cell.angle_gamma   90.00
#
_symmetry.space_group_name_H-M   'P 1'
#
loop_
_entity.id
_entity.type
_entity.pdbx_description
1 polymer ?
#
loop_
_entity_poly.entity_id
_entity_poly.type
_entity_poly.pdbx_seq_one_letter_code
_entity_poly.pdbx_strand_id
1 'polypeptide(L)'
;MSQGNNDNANGLPFDFLDKQLQEDKNMQGILKTFYSAIDVLEADLKKALALQEDRTLPLNDQIKLDSYLAYLTSTLFWINLKLQGVDVSKHGVLHDLGRAKELLARDKEINASLAAPRLDMQAAKRFIAAGTHTRFVDMDGVMVTEQQYKTSLKKN
;
A
#
# COMPACT_ATOMS: atom_id res chain seq x y z
N MET A 1 -41.54 -38.82 21.85
CA MET A 1 -41.48 -39.00 20.39
C MET A 1 -41.76 -37.62 19.79
N SER A 2 -40.99 -37.00 18.92
CA SER A 2 -40.03 -37.47 17.93
C SER A 2 -39.12 -36.30 17.56
N GLN A 3 -37.80 -36.59 17.48
CA GLN A 3 -36.74 -36.03 16.63
C GLN A 3 -36.61 -34.49 16.52
N GLY A 4 -35.49 -33.85 16.87
CA GLY A 4 -34.11 -34.24 16.59
C GLY A 4 -33.74 -33.79 15.17
N ASN A 5 -33.72 -32.48 14.92
CA ASN A 5 -33.31 -31.94 13.62
C ASN A 5 -31.80 -31.67 13.66
N ASN A 6 -31.06 -32.55 13.00
CA ASN A 6 -29.63 -32.43 12.79
C ASN A 6 -29.37 -31.38 11.71
N ASP A 7 -28.99 -30.17 12.12
CA ASP A 7 -28.46 -29.14 11.23
C ASP A 7 -27.01 -29.49 10.83
N ASN A 8 -26.86 -30.52 9.99
CA ASN A 8 -25.61 -30.79 9.28
C ASN A 8 -25.61 -30.02 7.96
N ALA A 9 -25.50 -28.70 8.04
CA ALA A 9 -25.25 -27.84 6.88
C ALA A 9 -23.75 -27.82 6.52
N ASN A 10 -23.21 -28.97 6.10
CA ASN A 10 -21.85 -29.07 5.51
C ASN A 10 -21.89 -29.61 4.07
N GLY A 11 -22.98 -29.34 3.36
CA GLY A 11 -23.07 -29.56 1.91
C GLY A 11 -22.69 -28.26 1.20
N LEU A 12 -21.53 -28.23 0.54
CA LEU A 12 -21.24 -27.17 -0.42
C LEU A 12 -22.35 -27.12 -1.49
N PRO A 13 -22.76 -25.94 -1.99
CA PRO A 13 -23.92 -25.76 -2.85
C PRO A 13 -23.62 -26.18 -4.31
N PHE A 14 -23.10 -27.40 -4.49
CA PHE A 14 -22.68 -27.92 -5.79
C PHE A 14 -23.77 -28.74 -6.50
N ASP A 15 -24.96 -28.84 -5.92
CA ASP A 15 -26.07 -29.63 -6.46
C ASP A 15 -26.64 -29.04 -7.78
N PHE A 16 -26.19 -27.85 -8.18
CA PHE A 16 -26.53 -27.18 -9.43
C PHE A 16 -25.56 -27.47 -10.61
N LEU A 17 -24.42 -28.12 -10.35
CA LEU A 17 -23.42 -28.40 -11.39
C LEU A 17 -23.80 -29.61 -12.25
N ASP A 18 -23.49 -29.53 -13.54
CA ASP A 18 -23.62 -30.65 -14.47
C ASP A 18 -22.82 -31.86 -13.95
N LYS A 19 -23.35 -33.09 -14.10
CA LYS A 19 -22.78 -34.29 -13.45
C LYS A 19 -21.32 -34.52 -13.81
N GLN A 20 -20.92 -34.14 -15.02
CA GLN A 20 -19.53 -34.23 -15.48
C GLN A 20 -18.59 -33.27 -14.74
N LEU A 21 -19.06 -32.07 -14.37
CA LEU A 21 -18.28 -31.12 -13.57
C LEU A 21 -18.21 -31.52 -12.09
N GLN A 22 -19.23 -32.22 -11.59
CA GLN A 22 -19.20 -32.75 -10.21
C GLN A 22 -18.11 -33.81 -10.02
N GLU A 23 -17.84 -34.61 -11.06
CA GLU A 23 -16.84 -35.67 -11.04
C GLU A 23 -15.40 -35.16 -11.24
N ASP A 24 -15.22 -33.94 -11.76
CA ASP A 24 -13.90 -33.34 -11.96
C ASP A 24 -13.29 -32.86 -10.62
N LYS A 25 -12.34 -33.66 -10.12
CA LYS A 25 -11.60 -33.37 -8.88
C LYS A 25 -10.80 -32.06 -8.93
N ASN A 26 -10.31 -31.66 -10.10
CA ASN A 26 -9.55 -30.42 -10.24
C ASN A 26 -10.47 -29.21 -10.09
N MET A 27 -11.59 -29.21 -10.81
CA MET A 27 -12.61 -28.15 -10.69
C MET A 27 -13.14 -28.03 -9.26
N GLN A 28 -13.43 -29.16 -8.61
CA GLN A 28 -13.84 -29.19 -7.21
C GLN A 28 -12.79 -28.60 -6.27
N GLY A 29 -11.50 -28.87 -6.51
CA GLY A 29 -10.40 -28.28 -5.74
C GLY A 29 -10.32 -26.75 -5.90
N ILE A 30 -10.46 -26.26 -7.13
CA ILE A 30 -10.47 -24.82 -7.43
C ILE A 30 -11.66 -24.15 -6.73
N LEU A 31 -12.86 -24.72 -6.85
CA LEU A 31 -14.07 -24.16 -6.23
C LEU A 31 -13.95 -24.13 -4.70
N LYS A 32 -13.49 -25.21 -4.07
CA LYS A 32 -13.26 -25.24 -2.61
C LYS A 32 -12.28 -24.16 -2.17
N THR A 33 -11.19 -23.99 -2.90
CA THR A 33 -10.18 -22.95 -2.61
C THR A 33 -10.78 -21.56 -2.75
N PHE A 34 -11.57 -21.35 -3.81
CA PHE A 34 -12.24 -20.08 -4.07
C PHE A 34 -13.26 -19.72 -2.97
N TYR A 35 -14.13 -20.66 -2.57
CA TYR A 35 -15.08 -20.44 -1.48
C TYR A 35 -14.37 -20.17 -0.16
N SER A 36 -13.34 -20.94 0.18
CA SER A 36 -12.57 -20.73 1.41
C SER A 36 -11.91 -19.34 1.42
N ALA A 37 -11.44 -18.86 0.26
CA ALA A 37 -10.88 -17.52 0.14
C ALA A 37 -11.94 -16.42 0.31
N ILE A 38 -13.17 -16.65 -0.19
CA ILE A 38 -14.30 -15.73 0.03
C ILE A 38 -14.67 -15.68 1.52
N ASP A 39 -14.73 -16.82 2.20
CA ASP A 39 -15.09 -16.87 3.64
C ASP A 39 -14.09 -16.07 4.49
N VAL A 40 -12.79 -16.22 4.20
CA VAL A 40 -11.73 -15.43 4.86
C VAL A 40 -11.90 -13.94 4.54
N LEU A 41 -12.15 -13.61 3.28
CA LEU A 41 -12.33 -12.23 2.85
C LEU A 41 -13.55 -11.58 3.51
N GLU A 42 -14.66 -12.30 3.63
CA GLU A 42 -15.87 -11.82 4.29
C GLU A 42 -15.63 -11.56 5.79
N ALA A 43 -14.90 -12.47 6.46
CA ALA A 43 -14.55 -12.29 7.87
C ALA A 43 -13.69 -11.03 8.09
N ASP A 44 -12.73 -10.76 7.21
CA ASP A 44 -11.88 -9.57 7.31
C ASP A 44 -12.62 -8.29 6.91
N LEU A 45 -13.51 -8.35 5.92
CA LEU A 45 -14.36 -7.24 5.51
C LEU A 45 -15.31 -6.82 6.63
N LYS A 46 -15.91 -7.78 7.36
CA LYS A 46 -16.74 -7.49 8.53
C LYS A 46 -15.98 -6.71 9.61
N LYS A 47 -14.73 -7.09 9.90
CA LYS A 47 -13.86 -6.36 10.84
C LYS A 47 -13.54 -4.96 10.30
N ALA A 48 -13.20 -4.85 9.02
CA ALA A 48 -12.86 -3.57 8.40
C ALA A 48 -14.03 -2.58 8.43
N LEU A 49 -15.26 -3.03 8.16
CA LEU A 49 -16.46 -2.21 8.25
C LEU A 49 -16.76 -1.76 9.68
N ALA A 50 -16.64 -2.67 10.66
CA ALA A 50 -16.82 -2.30 12.07
C ALA A 50 -15.84 -1.20 12.50
N LEU A 51 -14.57 -1.31 12.10
CA LEU A 51 -13.55 -0.28 12.38
C LEU A 51 -13.84 1.05 11.65
N GLN A 52 -14.44 0.99 10.46
CA GLN A 52 -14.81 2.18 9.68
C GLN A 52 -15.99 2.92 10.33
N GLU A 53 -16.99 2.20 10.82
CA GLU A 53 -18.17 2.77 11.50
C GLU A 53 -17.80 3.46 12.80
N ASP A 54 -16.93 2.84 13.60
CA ASP A 54 -16.52 3.36 14.91
C ASP A 54 -15.71 4.67 14.80
N ARG A 55 -15.04 4.93 13.66
CA ARG A 55 -14.17 6.10 13.41
C ARG A 55 -13.18 6.38 14.57
N THR A 56 -12.78 5.35 15.30
CA THR A 56 -11.90 5.45 16.48
C THR A 56 -10.40 5.52 16.12
N LEU A 57 -10.05 5.18 14.89
CA LEU A 57 -8.66 5.15 14.42
C LEU A 57 -8.09 6.56 14.24
N PRO A 58 -6.76 6.75 14.37
CA PRO A 58 -6.12 8.01 14.00
C PRO A 58 -6.30 8.28 12.51
N LEU A 59 -6.30 9.57 12.13
CA LEU A 59 -6.61 10.01 10.76
C LEU A 59 -5.84 9.25 9.66
N ASN A 60 -4.54 9.02 9.86
CA ASN A 60 -3.73 8.29 8.88
C ASN A 60 -4.22 6.85 8.67
N ASP A 61 -4.62 6.16 9.74
CA ASP A 61 -5.07 4.78 9.63
C ASP A 61 -6.52 4.71 9.10
N GLN A 62 -7.34 5.74 9.35
CA GLN A 62 -8.63 5.88 8.67
C GLN A 62 -8.47 6.06 7.16
N ILE A 63 -7.53 6.92 6.72
CA ILE A 63 -7.27 7.13 5.29
C ILE A 63 -6.80 5.82 4.63
N LYS A 64 -5.95 5.04 5.31
CA LYS A 64 -5.52 3.72 4.81
C LYS A 64 -6.68 2.75 4.70
N LEU A 65 -7.53 2.68 5.73
CA LEU A 65 -8.72 1.82 5.74
C LEU A 65 -9.68 2.20 4.61
N ASP A 66 -10.00 3.48 4.46
CA ASP A 66 -10.89 3.99 3.41
C ASP A 66 -10.30 3.73 2.00
N SER A 67 -8.98 3.92 1.82
CA SER A 67 -8.29 3.63 0.56
C SER A 67 -8.30 2.12 0.23
N TYR A 68 -8.11 1.27 1.24
CA TYR A 68 -8.19 -0.18 1.10
C TYR A 68 -9.60 -0.62 0.71
N LEU A 69 -10.63 -0.09 1.37
CA LEU A 69 -12.03 -0.40 1.05
C LEU A 69 -12.39 0.02 -0.39
N ALA A 70 -11.97 1.19 -0.84
CA ALA A 70 -12.18 1.64 -2.22
C ALA A 70 -11.51 0.69 -3.25
N TYR A 71 -10.29 0.23 -2.96
CA TYR A 71 -9.61 -0.76 -3.80
C TYR A 71 -10.33 -2.11 -3.80
N LEU A 72 -10.78 -2.56 -2.63
CA LEU A 72 -11.48 -3.82 -2.46
C LEU A 72 -12.80 -3.84 -3.23
N THR A 73 -13.62 -2.78 -3.12
CA THR A 73 -14.90 -2.67 -3.84
C THR A 73 -14.71 -2.75 -5.36
N SER A 74 -13.75 -2.00 -5.91
CA SER A 74 -13.44 -2.04 -7.35
C SER A 74 -12.94 -3.41 -7.79
N THR A 75 -12.14 -4.07 -6.97
CA THR A 75 -11.61 -5.41 -7.26
C THR A 75 -12.68 -6.49 -7.20
N LEU A 76 -13.56 -6.45 -6.19
CA LEU A 76 -14.69 -7.37 -6.07
C LEU A 76 -15.66 -7.23 -7.23
N PHE A 77 -15.93 -6.00 -7.66
CA PHE A 77 -16.76 -5.76 -8.83
C PHE A 77 -16.10 -6.32 -10.10
N TRP A 78 -14.79 -6.15 -10.26
CA TRP A 78 -14.03 -6.78 -11.35
C TRP A 78 -14.09 -8.31 -11.33
N ILE A 79 -13.93 -8.94 -10.15
CA ILE A 79 -14.07 -10.39 -9.97
C ILE A 79 -15.47 -10.85 -10.35
N ASN A 80 -16.51 -10.15 -9.90
CA ASN A 80 -17.90 -10.47 -10.23
C ASN A 80 -18.14 -10.45 -11.75
N LEU A 81 -17.65 -9.44 -12.47
CA LEU A 81 -17.74 -9.37 -13.93
C LEU A 81 -17.03 -10.55 -14.61
N LYS A 82 -15.88 -10.96 -14.08
CA LYS A 82 -15.16 -12.14 -14.58
C LYS A 82 -15.95 -13.43 -14.37
N LEU A 83 -16.60 -13.60 -13.22
CA LEU A 83 -17.43 -14.77 -12.92
C LEU A 83 -18.67 -14.84 -13.83
N GLN A 84 -19.21 -13.69 -14.23
CA GLN A 84 -20.31 -13.60 -15.19
C GLN A 84 -19.87 -13.84 -16.64
N GLY A 85 -18.58 -14.01 -16.91
CA GLY A 85 -18.04 -14.22 -18.26
C GLY A 85 -18.02 -12.94 -19.12
N VAL A 86 -18.15 -11.76 -18.52
CA VAL A 86 -18.13 -10.48 -19.25
C VAL A 86 -16.70 -10.15 -19.68
N ASP A 87 -16.54 -9.66 -20.91
CA ASP A 87 -15.25 -9.14 -21.39
C ASP A 87 -14.91 -7.82 -20.69
N VAL A 88 -13.97 -7.91 -19.76
CA VAL A 88 -13.57 -6.79 -18.91
C VAL A 88 -12.61 -5.83 -19.62
N SER A 89 -12.07 -6.18 -20.79
CA SER A 89 -11.11 -5.34 -21.52
C SER A 89 -11.71 -4.00 -22.00
N LYS A 90 -13.03 -4.00 -22.26
CA LYS A 90 -13.78 -2.82 -22.70
C LYS A 90 -14.55 -2.14 -21.56
N HIS A 91 -14.52 -2.71 -20.36
CA HIS A 91 -15.31 -2.23 -19.23
C HIS A 91 -14.54 -1.15 -18.45
N GLY A 92 -15.24 -0.07 -18.06
CA GLY A 92 -14.67 1.03 -17.28
C GLY A 92 -14.12 0.64 -15.90
N VAL A 93 -14.33 -0.61 -15.46
CA VAL A 93 -13.85 -1.10 -14.17
C VAL A 93 -12.32 -1.15 -14.12
N LEU A 94 -11.66 -1.34 -15.27
CA LEU A 94 -10.20 -1.32 -15.33
C LEU A 94 -9.65 0.08 -15.02
N HIS A 95 -10.36 1.12 -15.43
CA HIS A 95 -10.02 2.49 -15.08
C HIS A 95 -10.19 2.74 -13.58
N ASP A 96 -11.31 2.31 -12.99
CA ASP A 96 -11.56 2.45 -11.55
C ASP A 96 -10.56 1.67 -10.70
N LEU A 97 -10.20 0.46 -11.15
CA LEU A 97 -9.14 -0.34 -10.54
C LEU A 97 -7.76 0.33 -10.65
N GLY A 98 -7.45 0.93 -11.80
CA GLY A 98 -6.24 1.71 -12.01
C GLY A 98 -6.15 2.88 -11.04
N ARG A 99 -7.23 3.66 -10.93
CA ARG A 99 -7.33 4.78 -9.99
C ARG A 99 -7.16 4.34 -8.54
N ALA A 100 -7.79 3.24 -8.14
CA ALA A 100 -7.64 2.71 -6.78
C ALA A 100 -6.20 2.26 -6.49
N LYS A 101 -5.51 1.65 -7.46
CA LYS A 101 -4.08 1.30 -7.35
C LYS A 101 -3.19 2.55 -7.22
N GLU A 102 -3.48 3.60 -7.98
CA GLU A 102 -2.75 4.87 -7.87
C GLU A 102 -2.89 5.50 -6.49
N LEU A 103 -4.07 5.44 -5.87
CA LEU A 103 -4.27 5.92 -4.49
C LEU A 103 -3.37 5.16 -3.49
N LEU A 104 -3.31 3.83 -3.59
CA LEU A 104 -2.44 3.01 -2.74
C LEU A 104 -0.94 3.27 -3.00
N ALA A 105 -0.55 3.48 -4.27
CA ALA A 105 0.82 3.81 -4.63
C ALA A 105 1.25 5.15 -4.03
N ARG A 106 0.38 6.16 -4.09
CA ARG A 106 0.62 7.48 -3.46
C ARG A 106 0.75 7.39 -1.95
N ASP A 107 -0.10 6.61 -1.26
CA ASP A 107 0.05 6.39 0.18
C ASP A 107 1.42 5.78 0.52
N LYS A 108 1.87 4.80 -0.28
CA LYS A 108 3.19 4.20 -0.13
C LYS A 108 4.33 5.21 -0.32
N GLU A 109 4.23 6.07 -1.33
CA GLU A 109 5.22 7.14 -1.58
C GLU A 109 5.29 8.14 -0.42
N ILE A 110 4.14 8.56 0.10
CA ILE A 110 4.06 9.47 1.25
C ILE A 110 4.71 8.82 2.48
N ASN A 111 4.36 7.57 2.79
CA ASN A 111 4.92 6.84 3.93
C ASN A 111 6.44 6.64 3.78
N ALA A 112 6.93 6.35 2.57
CA ALA A 112 8.36 6.27 2.29
C ALA A 112 9.08 7.61 2.48
N SER A 113 8.48 8.71 2.02
CA SER A 113 9.00 10.07 2.22
C SER A 113 9.06 10.48 3.69
N LEU A 114 8.05 10.09 4.47
CA LEU A 114 8.02 10.33 5.92
C LEU A 114 9.09 9.52 6.67
N ALA A 115 9.35 8.29 6.24
CA ALA A 115 10.36 7.42 6.83
C ALA A 115 11.80 7.77 6.39
N ALA A 116 11.98 8.55 5.32
CA ALA A 116 13.29 8.89 4.80
C ALA A 116 14.12 9.73 5.81
N PRO A 117 15.43 9.47 5.95
CA PRO A 117 16.29 10.23 6.84
C PRO A 117 16.34 11.70 6.40
N ARG A 118 16.06 12.61 7.33
CA ARG A 118 16.10 14.06 7.09
C ARG A 118 17.44 14.63 7.55
N LEU A 119 18.02 15.50 6.73
CA LEU A 119 19.23 16.24 7.10
C LEU A 119 18.91 17.20 8.25
N ASP A 120 19.73 17.16 9.30
CA ASP A 120 19.70 18.19 10.34
C ASP A 120 20.27 19.49 9.77
N MET A 121 19.38 20.44 9.50
CA MET A 121 19.75 21.74 8.93
C MET A 121 20.66 22.56 9.85
N GLN A 122 20.56 22.39 11.17
CA GLN A 122 21.44 23.10 12.10
C GLN A 122 22.86 22.53 12.04
N ALA A 123 22.99 21.19 12.06
CA ALA A 123 24.29 20.54 11.91
C ALA A 123 24.91 20.84 10.53
N ALA A 124 24.11 20.77 9.46
CA ALA A 124 24.56 21.11 8.11
C ALA A 124 25.08 22.56 8.03
N LYS A 125 24.39 23.53 8.63
CA LYS A 125 24.85 24.93 8.70
C LYS A 125 26.20 25.06 9.42
N ARG A 126 26.40 24.33 10.53
CA ARG A 126 27.68 24.32 11.26
C ARG A 126 28.81 23.74 10.40
N PHE A 127 28.56 22.64 9.70
CA PHE A 127 29.55 22.03 8.79
C PHE A 127 29.91 22.96 7.63
N ILE A 128 28.92 23.61 7.02
CA ILE A 128 29.15 24.59 5.96
C ILE A 128 29.96 25.76 6.50
N ALA A 129 29.57 26.35 7.64
CA ALA A 129 30.28 27.49 8.23
C ALA A 129 31.75 27.14 8.54
N ALA A 130 31.99 25.98 9.16
CA ALA A 130 33.34 25.48 9.44
C ALA A 130 34.16 25.26 8.16
N GLY A 131 33.56 24.67 7.13
CA GLY A 131 34.21 24.47 5.83
C GLY A 131 34.46 25.75 5.03
N THR A 132 33.64 26.79 5.23
CA THR A 132 33.84 28.10 4.58
C THR A 132 34.86 28.99 5.27
N HIS A 133 35.08 28.81 6.58
CA HIS A 133 36.03 29.63 7.35
C HIS A 133 37.51 29.36 7.00
N THR A 134 37.83 28.22 6.36
CA THR A 134 39.20 27.85 5.96
C THR A 134 39.52 28.14 4.49
N ARG A 135 38.64 28.84 3.75
CA ARG A 135 38.76 29.01 2.29
C ARG A 135 39.70 30.13 1.83
N PHE A 136 40.57 30.65 2.70
CA PHE A 136 41.60 31.56 2.20
C PHE A 136 42.82 30.75 1.83
N VAL A 137 43.31 30.93 0.61
CA VAL A 137 44.47 30.22 0.10
C VAL A 137 45.54 31.27 -0.17
N ASP A 138 46.71 31.13 0.41
CA ASP A 138 47.83 32.02 0.14
C ASP A 138 48.25 31.94 -1.34
N MET A 139 49.05 32.90 -1.82
CA MET A 139 49.57 32.95 -3.19
C MET A 139 50.34 31.69 -3.59
N ASP A 140 50.83 30.91 -2.62
CA ASP A 140 51.52 29.63 -2.81
C ASP A 140 50.57 28.41 -2.84
N GLY A 141 49.25 28.62 -2.79
CA GLY A 141 48.26 27.53 -2.86
C GLY A 141 47.98 26.83 -1.51
N VAL A 142 48.46 27.37 -0.40
CA VAL A 142 48.29 26.78 0.95
C VAL A 142 47.08 27.38 1.67
N MET A 143 46.26 26.53 2.30
CA MET A 143 45.09 26.95 3.09
C MET A 143 45.53 27.72 4.35
N VAL A 144 45.03 28.93 4.51
CA VAL A 144 45.40 29.88 5.58
C VAL A 144 44.16 30.58 6.13
N THR A 145 44.31 31.25 7.27
CA THR A 145 43.23 32.08 7.84
C THR A 145 43.08 33.40 7.07
N GLU A 146 41.92 34.07 7.22
CA GLU A 146 41.65 35.36 6.54
C GLU A 146 42.71 36.43 6.81
N GLN A 147 43.20 36.51 8.05
CA GLN A 147 44.21 37.51 8.42
C GLN A 147 45.55 37.22 7.77
N GLN A 148 45.94 35.94 7.67
CA GLN A 148 47.17 35.52 7.01
C GLN A 148 47.12 35.81 5.51
N TYR A 149 46.00 35.48 4.85
CA TYR A 149 45.77 35.80 3.44
C TYR A 149 45.80 37.31 3.14
N LYS A 150 45.15 38.13 3.97
CA LYS A 150 45.22 39.60 3.83
C LYS A 150 46.62 40.16 4.05
N THR A 151 47.45 39.46 4.81
CA THR A 151 48.85 39.86 5.06
C THR A 151 49.75 39.50 3.88
N SER A 152 49.53 38.35 3.24
CA SER A 152 50.29 37.96 2.05
C SER A 152 49.97 38.81 0.83
N LEU A 153 48.70 39.21 0.65
CA LEU A 153 48.29 40.19 -0.37
C LEU A 153 49.03 41.54 -0.26
N LYS A 154 49.48 41.92 0.93
CA LYS A 154 50.19 43.20 1.20
C LYS A 154 51.70 43.10 1.08
N LYS A 155 52.26 41.90 0.92
CA LYS A 155 53.72 41.64 0.93
C LYS A 155 54.35 41.65 -0.47
N ASN A 156 53.55 41.85 -1.52
CA ASN A 156 53.97 42.19 -2.88
C ASN A 156 53.76 43.68 -3.15
#